data_AF-A0A8T7CZK4-F1
#
_entry.id   AF-A0A8T7CZK4-F1
#
_cell.length_a   1.000
_cell.length_b   1.000
_cell.length_c   1.000
_cell.angle_alpha   90.00
_cell.angle_beta   90.00
_cell.angle_gamma   90.00
#
_symmetry.space_group_name_H-M   'P 1'
#
loop_
_entity.id
_entity.type
_entity.pdbx_description
1 polymer ?
#
loop_
_entity_poly.entity_id
_entity_poly.type
_entity_poly.pdbx_seq_one_letter_code
_entity_poly.pdbx_strand_id
1 'polypeptide(L)'
;MLTKTDTPSRELTKGFWRDNPLLVQMLGLCPMLAVTNTAINALAMGLATFFVLVSSSFFVSLLRGLIPKQVRISCFIIIIATFVTVADFTLLALFPG
;
A
#
# COMPACT_ATOMS: atom_id res chain seq x y z
N MET A 1 20.10 -9.91 35.35
CA MET A 1 19.29 -10.05 36.58
C MET A 1 18.15 -9.05 36.50
N LEU A 2 16.86 -9.36 36.35
CA LEU A 2 16.11 -10.58 36.09
C LEU A 2 14.91 -10.18 35.22
N THR A 3 14.60 -11.03 34.23
CA THR A 3 13.29 -11.26 33.61
C THR A 3 12.12 -10.58 34.32
N LYS A 4 11.45 -9.67 33.60
CA LYS A 4 10.03 -9.40 33.84
C LYS A 4 9.28 -9.65 32.53
N THR A 5 8.71 -10.85 32.45
CA THR A 5 7.70 -11.34 31.50
C THR A 5 8.20 -12.04 30.22
N ASP A 6 8.79 -13.23 30.39
CA ASP A 6 8.81 -14.28 29.37
C ASP A 6 7.38 -14.82 29.15
N THR A 7 6.59 -14.13 28.33
CA THR A 7 5.64 -14.85 27.47
C THR A 7 6.45 -15.22 26.22
N PRO A 8 6.66 -16.52 25.90
CA PRO A 8 7.45 -16.92 24.73
C PRO A 8 6.96 -16.22 23.46
N SER A 9 5.68 -15.88 23.40
CA SER A 9 5.08 -15.14 22.30
C SER A 9 5.62 -13.71 22.08
N ARG A 10 6.05 -12.93 23.09
CA ARG A 10 6.44 -11.51 22.88
C ARG A 10 7.87 -11.32 22.35
N GLU A 11 8.80 -12.17 22.75
CA GLU A 11 10.18 -12.22 22.20
C GLU A 11 10.14 -12.71 20.75
N LEU A 12 9.35 -13.75 20.45
CA LEU A 12 9.10 -14.21 19.09
C LEU A 12 8.40 -13.16 18.23
N THR A 13 7.43 -12.40 18.78
CA THR A 13 6.72 -11.35 18.02
C THR A 13 7.64 -10.15 17.70
N LYS A 14 8.59 -9.83 18.58
CA LYS A 14 9.62 -8.81 18.29
C LYS A 14 10.56 -9.25 17.17
N GLY A 15 11.05 -10.49 17.21
CA GLY A 15 11.85 -11.07 16.13
C GLY A 15 11.09 -11.20 14.81
N PHE A 16 9.81 -11.56 14.88
CA PHE A 16 8.97 -11.71 13.69
C PHE A 16 8.69 -10.35 13.02
N TRP A 17 8.30 -9.31 13.76
CA TRP A 17 7.84 -8.05 13.17
C TRP A 17 8.94 -7.00 12.96
N ARG A 18 10.04 -7.03 13.73
CA ARG A 18 11.16 -6.07 13.58
C ARG A 18 12.44 -6.65 12.98
N ASP A 19 12.76 -7.92 13.21
CA ASP A 19 13.96 -8.53 12.60
C ASP A 19 13.71 -9.10 11.20
N ASN A 20 12.45 -9.18 10.75
CA ASN A 20 12.13 -9.74 9.45
C ASN A 20 11.72 -8.66 8.42
N PRO A 21 12.69 -8.08 7.67
CA PRO A 21 12.42 -7.06 6.67
C PRO A 21 11.47 -7.53 5.56
N LEU A 22 11.30 -8.85 5.38
CA LEU A 22 10.38 -9.44 4.39
C LEU A 22 8.92 -9.04 4.64
N LEU A 23 8.46 -8.89 5.89
CA LEU A 23 7.07 -8.51 6.18
C LEU A 23 6.76 -7.08 5.74
N VAL A 24 7.69 -6.15 6.00
CA VAL A 24 7.56 -4.76 5.57
C VAL A 24 7.62 -4.67 4.05
N GLN A 25 8.46 -5.49 3.42
CA GLN A 25 8.57 -5.59 1.97
C GLN A 25 7.27 -6.14 1.35
N MET A 26 6.67 -7.19 1.91
CA MET A 26 5.40 -7.76 1.41
C MET A 26 4.22 -6.78 1.46
N LEU A 27 4.16 -5.90 2.47
CA LEU A 27 3.12 -4.86 2.56
C LEU A 27 3.16 -3.84 1.40
N GLY A 28 4.32 -3.65 0.77
CA GLY A 28 4.49 -2.76 -0.39
C GLY A 28 4.58 -3.45 -1.75
N LEU A 29 4.84 -4.76 -1.79
CA LEU A 29 5.12 -5.50 -3.02
C LEU A 29 3.91 -6.14 -3.71
N CYS A 30 2.77 -6.27 -3.02
CA CYS A 30 1.58 -6.91 -3.56
C CYS A 30 1.20 -6.47 -5.00
N PRO A 31 1.23 -5.17 -5.38
CA PRO A 31 0.90 -4.76 -6.76
C PRO A 31 1.97 -5.17 -7.79
N MET A 32 3.23 -5.31 -7.39
CA MET A 32 4.29 -5.77 -8.27
C MET A 32 4.16 -7.27 -8.56
N LEU A 33 3.83 -8.06 -7.54
CA LEU A 33 3.62 -9.50 -7.65
C LEU A 33 2.36 -9.84 -8.47
N ALA A 34 1.29 -9.04 -8.36
CA ALA A 34 0.06 -9.23 -9.12
C ALA A 34 0.27 -9.04 -10.64
N VAL A 35 1.23 -8.21 -11.04
CA VAL A 35 1.32 -7.70 -12.41
C VAL A 35 2.40 -8.37 -13.28
N THR A 36 3.09 -9.38 -12.75
CA THR A 36 4.13 -10.15 -13.48
C THR A 36 3.56 -11.08 -14.56
N ASN A 37 2.26 -11.37 -14.53
CA ASN A 37 1.63 -12.25 -15.53
C ASN A 37 1.57 -11.62 -16.93
N THR A 38 1.57 -10.29 -17.05
CA THR A 38 1.41 -9.63 -18.35
C THR A 38 2.09 -8.26 -18.35
N ALA A 39 3.05 -8.07 -19.27
CA ALA A 39 3.80 -6.81 -19.41
C ALA A 39 2.91 -5.62 -19.80
N ILE A 40 1.86 -5.87 -20.59
CA ILE A 40 0.90 -4.85 -21.03
C ILE A 40 0.07 -4.33 -19.84
N ASN A 41 -0.39 -5.23 -18.97
CA ASN A 41 -1.16 -4.88 -17.78
C ASN A 41 -0.29 -4.11 -16.78
N ALA A 42 1.00 -4.48 -16.66
CA ALA A 42 1.97 -3.77 -15.82
C ALA A 42 2.17 -2.32 -16.26
N LEU A 43 2.31 -2.10 -17.57
CA LEU A 43 2.49 -0.78 -18.12
C LEU A 43 1.21 0.07 -17.99
N ALA A 44 0.04 -0.53 -18.21
CA ALA A 44 -1.25 0.13 -18.04
C ALA A 44 -1.51 0.54 -16.58
N MET A 45 -1.28 -0.35 -15.61
CA MET A 45 -1.39 -0.06 -14.17
C MET A 45 -0.43 1.05 -13.73
N GLY A 46 0.83 1.00 -14.19
CA GLY A 46 1.84 2.01 -13.87
C GLY A 46 1.49 3.40 -14.41
N LEU A 47 1.03 3.49 -15.65
CA LEU A 47 0.58 4.75 -16.26
C LEU A 47 -0.69 5.30 -15.61
N ALA A 48 -1.67 4.42 -15.33
CA ALA A 48 -2.90 4.79 -14.66
C ALA A 48 -2.62 5.33 -13.25
N THR A 49 -1.81 4.62 -12.46
CA THR A 49 -1.46 5.04 -11.09
C THR A 49 -0.59 6.30 -11.06
N PHE A 50 0.30 6.50 -12.05
CA PHE A 50 1.06 7.74 -12.17
C PHE A 50 0.14 8.96 -12.37
N PHE A 51 -0.83 8.86 -13.28
CA PHE A 51 -1.80 9.93 -13.53
C PHE A 51 -2.67 10.21 -12.29
N VAL A 52 -3.13 9.14 -11.62
CA VAL A 52 -3.88 9.24 -10.36
C VAL A 52 -3.06 9.91 -9.27
N LEU A 53 -1.79 9.54 -9.08
CA LEU A 53 -0.93 10.13 -8.03
C LEU A 53 -0.77 11.64 -8.21
N VAL A 54 -0.61 12.09 -9.45
CA VAL A 54 -0.51 13.53 -9.77
C VAL A 54 -1.82 14.24 -9.41
N SER A 55 -2.97 13.68 -9.79
CA SER A 55 -4.28 14.25 -9.46
C SER A 55 -4.56 14.26 -7.94
N SER A 56 -4.15 13.20 -7.24
CA SER A 56 -4.37 13.02 -5.81
C SER A 56 -3.49 13.96 -4.99
N SER A 57 -2.26 14.22 -5.43
CA SER A 57 -1.36 15.19 -4.79
C SER A 57 -1.92 16.62 -4.85
N PHE A 58 -2.63 16.97 -5.92
CA PHE A 58 -3.36 18.24 -6.05
C PHE A 58 -4.54 18.32 -5.07
N PHE A 59 -5.34 17.25 -4.98
CA PHE A 59 -6.48 17.15 -4.06
C PHE A 59 -6.06 17.18 -2.58
N VAL A 60 -4.96 16.49 -2.25
CA VAL A 60 -4.38 16.41 -0.90
C VAL A 60 -3.90 17.78 -0.41
N SER A 61 -3.40 18.62 -1.32
CA SER A 61 -3.00 20.00 -0.98
C SER A 61 -4.19 20.82 -0.47
N LEU A 62 -5.37 20.66 -1.08
CA LEU A 62 -6.59 21.38 -0.73
C LEU A 62 -7.19 20.90 0.62
N LEU A 63 -7.10 19.61 0.89
CA LEU A 63 -7.59 18.98 2.13
C LEU A 63 -6.67 19.19 3.35
N ARG A 64 -5.45 19.69 3.13
CA ARG A 64 -4.40 19.83 4.16
C ARG A 64 -4.80 20.74 5.34
N GLY A 65 -5.81 21.60 5.15
CA GLY A 65 -6.27 22.57 6.16
C GLY A 65 -7.27 22.04 7.20
N LEU A 66 -7.98 20.94 6.94
CA LEU A 66 -9.13 20.53 7.79
C LEU A 66 -8.83 19.35 8.75
N ILE A 67 -7.66 18.70 8.66
CA ILE A 67 -7.48 17.33 9.16
C ILE A 67 -6.34 17.23 10.21
N PRO A 68 -6.63 16.77 11.46
CA PRO A 68 -5.63 16.60 12.52
C PRO A 68 -4.54 15.58 12.15
N LYS A 69 -3.32 15.82 12.66
CA LYS A 69 -2.07 15.16 12.22
C LYS A 69 -2.07 13.63 12.36
N GLN A 70 -2.88 13.07 13.25
CA GLN A 70 -2.91 11.64 13.56
C GLN A 70 -3.50 10.78 12.41
N VAL A 71 -4.48 11.28 11.66
CA VAL A 71 -5.21 10.49 10.64
C VAL A 71 -4.73 10.74 9.21
N ARG A 72 -3.87 11.75 9.02
CA ARG A 72 -3.40 12.22 7.72
C ARG A 72 -2.76 11.13 6.87
N ILE A 73 -1.87 10.32 7.46
CA ILE A 73 -1.11 9.30 6.72
C ILE A 73 -2.04 8.21 6.17
N SER A 74 -2.98 7.73 6.98
CA SER A 74 -3.92 6.67 6.57
C SER A 74 -4.92 7.15 5.52
N CYS A 75 -5.47 8.37 5.67
CA CYS A 75 -6.41 8.94 4.71
C CYS A 75 -5.79 9.09 3.30
N PHE A 76 -4.53 9.53 3.22
CA PHE A 76 -3.85 9.68 1.92
C PHE A 76 -3.62 8.34 1.24
N ILE A 77 -3.25 7.30 2.00
CA ILE A 77 -3.06 5.95 1.47
C ILE A 77 -4.40 5.37 0.97
N ILE A 78 -5.50 5.59 1.69
CA ILE A 78 -6.83 5.09 1.30
C ILE A 78 -7.28 5.74 -0.02
N ILE A 79 -7.11 7.05 -0.20
CA ILE A 79 -7.48 7.76 -1.44
C ILE A 79 -6.77 7.13 -2.65
N ILE A 80 -5.45 6.91 -2.53
CA ILE A 80 -4.64 6.30 -3.59
C ILE A 80 -5.07 4.83 -3.81
N ALA A 81 -5.33 4.08 -2.74
CA ALA A 81 -5.77 2.69 -2.78
C ALA A 81 -7.11 2.52 -3.52
N THR A 82 -8.11 3.35 -3.21
CA THR A 82 -9.41 3.27 -3.88
C THR A 82 -9.33 3.56 -5.37
N PHE A 83 -8.49 4.51 -5.79
CA PHE A 83 -8.32 4.79 -7.22
C PHE A 83 -7.61 3.65 -7.95
N VAL A 84 -6.57 3.06 -7.36
CA VAL A 84 -5.88 1.92 -7.98
C VAL A 84 -6.79 0.69 -8.05
N THR A 85 -7.70 0.50 -7.10
CA THR A 85 -8.75 -0.55 -7.18
C THR A 85 -9.68 -0.34 -8.37
N VAL A 86 -10.08 0.90 -8.68
CA VAL A 86 -10.91 1.18 -9.86
C VAL A 86 -10.12 0.87 -11.14
N ALA A 87 -8.84 1.26 -11.19
CA ALA A 87 -7.95 0.95 -12.32
C ALA A 87 -7.81 -0.57 -12.54
N ASP A 88 -7.63 -1.33 -11.45
CA ASP A 88 -7.57 -2.80 -11.46
C ASP A 88 -8.83 -3.42 -12.03
N PHE A 89 -9.99 -2.96 -11.56
CA PHE A 89 -11.29 -3.39 -12.07
C PHE A 89 -11.47 -3.07 -13.56
N THR A 90 -11.06 -1.89 -14.03
CA THR A 90 -11.12 -1.57 -15.46
C THR A 90 -10.21 -2.43 -16.31
N LEU A 91 -9.06 -2.85 -15.78
CA LEU A 91 -8.11 -3.72 -16.49
C LEU A 91 -8.67 -5.13 -16.64
N LEU A 92 -9.23 -5.67 -15.55
CA LEU A 92 -9.95 -6.96 -15.52
C LEU A 92 -11.16 -6.98 -16.47
N ALA A 93 -11.84 -5.84 -16.61
CA ALA A 93 -12.99 -5.70 -17.49
C ALA A 93 -12.62 -5.62 -18.99
N LEU A 94 -11.44 -5.09 -19.34
CA LEU A 94 -11.00 -4.92 -20.73
C LEU A 94 -10.26 -6.14 -21.29
N PHE A 95 -9.57 -6.89 -20.44
CA PHE A 95 -8.84 -8.11 -20.81
C PHE A 95 -9.28 -9.29 -19.92
N PRO A 96 -10.45 -9.91 -20.20
CA PRO A 96 -10.82 -11.18 -19.61
C PRO A 96 -10.10 -12.31 -20.35
N GLY A 97 -8.80 -12.48 -20.10
CA GLY A 97 -7.93 -13.46 -20.78
C GLY A 97 -6.78 -13.91 -19.91
#